data_AF-A0A0F9E7Y5-F1
#
_entry.id   AF-A0A0F9E7Y5-F1
#
_cell.length_a   1.000
_cell.length_b   1.000
_cell.length_c   1.000
_cell.angle_alpha   90.00
_cell.angle_beta   90.00
_cell.angle_gamma   90.00
#
_symmetry.space_group_name_H-M   'P 1'
#
loop_
_entity.id
_entity.type
_entity.pdbx_description
1 polymer ?
#
loop_
_entity_poly.entity_id
_entity_poly.type
_entity_poly.pdbx_seq_one_letter_code
_entity_poly.pdbx_strand_id
1 'polypeptide(L)'
;TDLLFTVTGEVIITSFAGVVTNTAVGGVQNRIKINLNATDAFDNDFSTEVDTNADPVGTRYVFSAANPSVLTPLANGAAGSGQPMWPWVCRPGVIEQTMNGADAGTTGEITWFITFRPLSSDGAVVVA
;
A
#
# COMPACT_ATOMS: atom_id res chain seq x y z
N THR A 1 -8.46 0.87 9.84
CA THR A 1 -8.06 0.06 8.67
C THR A 1 -8.90 0.46 7.50
N ASP A 2 -8.29 0.55 6.33
CA ASP A 2 -8.95 0.86 5.07
C ASP A 2 -8.75 -0.30 4.07
N LEU A 3 -9.82 -0.74 3.41
CA LEU A 3 -9.77 -1.86 2.47
C LEU A 3 -9.43 -1.31 1.10
N LEU A 4 -8.32 -1.74 0.51
CA LEU A 4 -7.82 -1.16 -0.74
C LEU A 4 -8.25 -1.99 -1.96
N PHE A 5 -8.00 -3.30 -1.90
CA PHE A 5 -8.25 -4.20 -3.01
C PHE A 5 -8.70 -5.58 -2.54
N THR A 6 -9.66 -6.17 -3.26
CA THR A 6 -10.00 -7.59 -3.12
C THR A 6 -9.23 -8.40 -4.16
N VAL A 7 -8.63 -9.50 -3.72
CA VAL A 7 -7.89 -10.45 -4.55
C VAL A 7 -8.68 -11.77 -4.64
N THR A 8 -8.97 -12.22 -5.86
CA THR A 8 -9.47 -13.56 -6.15
C THR A 8 -8.35 -14.37 -6.80
N GLY A 9 -8.33 -15.69 -6.58
CA GLY A 9 -7.22 -16.53 -7.05
C GLY A 9 -5.85 -16.08 -6.50
N GLU A 10 -4.79 -16.73 -6.95
CA GLU A 10 -3.43 -16.30 -6.62
C GLU A 10 -2.91 -15.31 -7.67
N VAL A 11 -2.27 -14.24 -7.22
CA VAL A 11 -1.66 -13.22 -8.09
C VAL A 11 -0.23 -12.92 -7.65
N ILE A 12 0.58 -12.41 -8.57
CA ILE A 12 1.84 -11.77 -8.24
C ILE A 12 1.72 -10.26 -8.47
N ILE A 13 1.93 -9.49 -7.41
CA ILE A 13 1.94 -8.03 -7.44
C ILE A 13 3.33 -7.61 -7.91
N THR A 14 3.38 -6.87 -9.00
CA THR A 14 4.63 -6.42 -9.64
C THR A 14 4.89 -4.93 -9.44
N SER A 15 3.85 -4.17 -9.10
CA SER A 15 3.96 -2.77 -8.69
C SER A 15 2.81 -2.40 -7.75
N PHE A 16 3.11 -1.64 -6.71
CA PHE A 16 2.18 -1.03 -5.77
C PHE A 16 2.68 0.39 -5.43
N ALA A 17 1.81 1.40 -5.48
CA ALA A 17 2.18 2.76 -5.14
C ALA A 17 0.99 3.55 -4.62
N GLY A 18 1.22 4.45 -3.68
CA GLY A 18 0.23 5.38 -3.15
C GLY A 18 0.54 6.80 -3.59
N VAL A 19 -0.49 7.64 -3.80
CA VAL A 19 -0.32 9.07 -4.07
C VAL A 19 -1.30 9.86 -3.22
N VAL A 20 -0.82 10.89 -2.53
CA VAL A 20 -1.67 11.87 -1.85
C VAL A 20 -2.33 12.76 -2.92
N THR A 21 -3.63 12.64 -3.14
CA THR A 21 -4.30 13.27 -4.30
C THR A 21 -5.09 14.52 -3.96
N ASN A 22 -5.79 14.54 -2.83
CA ASN A 22 -6.80 15.58 -2.55
C ASN A 22 -6.41 16.52 -1.42
N THR A 23 -6.06 15.97 -0.27
CA THR A 23 -5.70 16.73 0.93
C THR A 23 -4.41 16.17 1.49
N ALA A 24 -3.53 17.05 1.98
CA ALA A 24 -2.32 16.62 2.68
C ALA A 24 -2.70 15.66 3.82
N VAL A 25 -1.94 14.58 4.00
CA VAL A 25 -2.15 13.67 5.13
C VAL A 25 -1.90 14.47 6.41
N GLY A 26 -2.82 14.41 7.37
CA GLY A 26 -2.85 15.30 8.54
C GLY A 26 -1.56 15.39 9.35
N GLY A 27 -1.46 16.42 10.20
CA GLY A 27 -0.28 16.72 11.01
C GLY A 27 -0.09 15.86 12.27
N VAL A 28 -0.90 14.80 12.44
CA VAL A 28 -0.71 13.80 13.49
C VAL A 28 0.03 12.62 12.86
N GLN A 29 1.15 12.21 13.45
CA GLN A 29 1.90 11.06 12.99
C GLN A 29 1.02 9.81 13.04
N ASN A 30 0.70 9.29 11.87
CA ASN A 30 0.13 7.96 11.71
C ASN A 30 1.18 7.05 11.11
N ARG A 31 1.28 5.83 11.63
CA ARG A 31 2.07 4.80 10.97
C ARG A 31 1.18 4.02 10.03
N ILE A 32 1.50 4.07 8.74
CA ILE A 32 0.80 3.29 7.71
C ILE A 32 1.58 2.02 7.39
N LYS A 33 0.86 0.93 7.14
CA LYS A 33 1.42 -0.34 6.66
C LYS A 33 0.46 -0.98 5.67
N ILE A 34 1.01 -1.64 4.65
CA ILE A 34 0.24 -2.46 3.70
C ILE A 34 0.36 -3.93 4.10
N ASN A 35 -0.79 -4.59 4.21
CA ASN A 35 -0.90 -5.99 4.60
C ASN A 35 -1.95 -6.72 3.77
N LEU A 36 -1.78 -8.03 3.69
CA LEU A 36 -2.77 -8.99 3.19
C LEU A 36 -3.48 -9.61 4.38
N ASN A 37 -4.80 -9.46 4.39
CA ASN A 37 -5.72 -10.27 5.16
C ASN A 37 -6.25 -11.37 4.26
N ALA A 38 -5.63 -12.55 4.32
CA ALA A 38 -5.94 -13.65 3.44
C ALA A 38 -7.27 -14.29 3.85
N THR A 39 -7.97 -14.92 2.90
CA THR A 39 -9.19 -15.68 3.22
C THR A 39 -8.86 -16.98 3.97
N ASP A 40 -7.63 -17.47 3.81
CA ASP A 40 -7.06 -18.56 4.59
C ASP A 40 -6.26 -18.01 5.78
N ALA A 41 -5.60 -18.88 6.55
CA ALA A 41 -4.82 -18.46 7.73
C ALA A 41 -3.42 -17.87 7.39
N PHE A 42 -3.19 -17.41 6.14
CA PHE A 42 -1.88 -16.93 5.67
C PHE A 42 -1.85 -15.40 5.46
N ASP A 43 -2.22 -14.67 6.51
CA ASP A 43 -2.02 -13.22 6.57
C ASP A 43 -0.54 -12.87 6.46
N ASN A 44 -0.22 -11.80 5.73
CA ASN A 44 1.15 -11.35 5.53
C ASN A 44 1.25 -9.83 5.50
N ASP A 45 2.25 -9.30 6.19
CA ASP A 45 2.65 -7.91 6.01
C ASP A 45 3.47 -7.78 4.72
N PHE A 46 3.04 -6.91 3.80
CA PHE A 46 3.81 -6.64 2.58
C PHE A 46 4.88 -5.58 2.78
N SER A 47 4.71 -4.70 3.77
CA SER A 47 5.65 -3.63 4.05
C SER A 47 5.97 -3.45 5.53
N THR A 48 7.06 -2.73 5.78
CA THR A 48 7.27 -2.08 7.07
C THR A 48 6.23 -0.98 7.30
N GLU A 49 6.07 -0.55 8.55
CA GLU A 49 5.37 0.69 8.87
C GLU A 49 6.18 1.90 8.38
N VAL A 50 5.49 2.98 8.00
CA VAL A 50 6.11 4.30 7.81
C VAL A 50 5.25 5.40 8.41
N ASP A 51 5.90 6.41 8.98
CA ASP A 51 5.24 7.60 9.47
C ASP A 51 4.73 8.45 8.30
N THR A 52 3.45 8.82 8.36
CA THR A 52 2.89 9.91 7.58
C THR A 52 2.83 11.14 8.46
N ASN A 53 3.50 12.22 8.07
CA ASN A 53 3.57 13.43 8.90
C ASN A 53 3.40 14.68 8.03
N ALA A 54 2.16 15.18 7.95
CA ALA A 54 1.85 16.37 7.14
C ALA A 54 2.23 16.19 5.66
N ASP A 55 2.11 14.99 5.11
CA ASP A 55 2.57 14.68 3.75
C ASP A 55 1.74 15.47 2.71
N PRO A 56 2.35 16.37 1.93
CA PRO A 56 1.61 17.24 1.02
C PRO A 56 1.03 16.47 -0.17
N VAL A 57 0.03 17.07 -0.83
CA VAL A 57 -0.50 16.57 -2.11
C VAL A 57 0.63 16.37 -3.13
N GLY A 58 0.61 15.22 -3.81
CA GLY A 58 1.65 14.78 -4.73
C GLY A 58 2.78 13.98 -4.07
N THR A 59 2.76 13.80 -2.74
CA THR A 59 3.63 12.82 -2.08
C THR A 59 3.29 11.43 -2.59
N ARG A 60 4.32 10.66 -2.93
CA ARG A 60 4.20 9.29 -3.43
C ARG A 60 4.73 8.32 -2.39
N TYR A 61 3.99 7.27 -2.10
CA TYR A 61 4.43 6.15 -1.28
C TYR A 61 4.89 5.02 -2.18
N VAL A 62 6.15 4.65 -2.07
CA VAL A 62 6.78 3.60 -2.89
C VAL A 62 7.48 2.58 -2.01
N PHE A 63 7.79 1.42 -2.58
CA PHE A 63 8.35 0.28 -1.86
C PHE A 63 9.74 -0.07 -2.38
N SER A 64 10.66 -0.38 -1.47
CA SER A 64 11.99 -0.86 -1.84
C SER A 64 11.97 -2.32 -2.31
N ALA A 65 13.01 -2.72 -3.06
CA ALA A 65 13.30 -4.12 -3.36
C ALA A 65 13.88 -4.88 -2.14
N ALA A 66 13.11 -4.97 -1.07
CA ALA A 66 13.44 -5.72 0.15
C ALA A 66 12.27 -6.63 0.56
N ASN A 67 12.55 -7.58 1.48
CA ASN A 67 11.53 -8.47 2.05
C ASN A 67 11.69 -8.55 3.59
N PRO A 68 10.78 -7.97 4.39
CA PRO A 68 9.62 -7.17 3.98
C PRO A 68 10.06 -5.88 3.28
N SER A 69 9.22 -5.36 2.38
CA SER A 69 9.57 -4.15 1.63
C SER A 69 9.48 -2.91 2.52
N VAL A 70 10.38 -1.93 2.30
CA VAL A 70 10.35 -0.68 3.06
C VAL A 70 9.44 0.31 2.34
N LEU A 71 8.37 0.71 3.00
CA LEU A 71 7.48 1.76 2.51
C LEU A 71 8.11 3.14 2.76
N THR A 72 8.23 3.94 1.70
CA THR A 72 8.98 5.20 1.73
C THR A 72 8.13 6.33 1.11
N PRO A 73 7.86 7.42 1.85
CA PRO A 73 7.30 8.63 1.27
C PRO A 73 8.36 9.37 0.47
N LEU A 74 8.01 9.73 -0.76
CA LEU A 74 8.80 10.57 -1.65
C LEU A 74 8.03 11.86 -1.88
N ALA A 75 8.64 12.98 -1.49
CA ALA A 75 8.11 14.30 -1.76
C ALA A 75 7.83 14.49 -3.27
N ASN A 76 6.89 15.38 -3.57
CA ASN A 76 6.59 15.74 -4.95
C ASN A 76 7.85 16.22 -5.66
N GLY A 77 8.12 15.68 -6.86
CA GLY A 77 9.33 15.98 -7.64
C GLY A 77 10.61 15.26 -7.20
N ALA A 78 10.59 14.48 -6.10
CA ALA A 78 11.76 13.68 -5.71
C ALA A 78 12.08 12.58 -6.73
N ALA A 79 13.36 12.26 -6.91
CA ALA A 79 13.78 11.09 -7.69
C ALA A 79 13.47 9.79 -6.93
N GLY A 80 13.36 8.67 -7.65
CA GLY A 80 13.26 7.34 -7.02
C GLY A 80 11.89 6.66 -7.08
N SER A 81 10.88 7.25 -7.71
CA SER A 81 9.58 6.57 -7.90
C SER A 81 9.59 5.44 -8.94
N GLY A 82 10.72 5.24 -9.62
CA GLY A 82 10.95 4.14 -10.56
C GLY A 82 11.80 3.02 -9.98
N GLN A 83 12.05 3.01 -8.67
CA GLN A 83 12.80 1.92 -8.05
C GLN A 83 11.97 0.62 -8.13
N PRO A 84 12.58 -0.51 -8.52
CA PRO A 84 11.89 -1.79 -8.52
C PRO A 84 11.51 -2.16 -7.08
N MET A 85 10.34 -2.77 -6.91
CA MET A 85 10.00 -3.50 -5.68
C MET A 85 10.17 -4.99 -5.88
N TRP A 86 10.34 -5.71 -4.78
CA TRP A 86 10.31 -7.16 -4.84
C TRP A 86 8.87 -7.61 -5.11
N PRO A 87 8.61 -8.48 -6.10
CA PRO A 87 7.25 -8.93 -6.35
C PRO A 87 6.66 -9.65 -5.14
N TRP A 88 5.39 -9.39 -4.83
CA TRP A 88 4.69 -10.06 -3.75
C TRP A 88 3.73 -11.12 -4.31
N VAL A 89 3.87 -12.36 -3.85
CA VAL A 89 2.83 -13.37 -4.07
C VAL A 89 1.68 -13.05 -3.12
N CYS A 90 0.48 -12.91 -3.67
CA CYS A 90 -0.71 -12.54 -2.93
C CYS A 90 -1.79 -13.61 -3.14
N ARG A 91 -2.25 -14.17 -2.03
CA ARG A 91 -3.32 -15.16 -1.98
C ARG A 91 -4.69 -14.48 -2.00
N PRO A 92 -5.79 -15.22 -2.27
CA PRO A 92 -7.13 -14.68 -2.19
C PRO A 92 -7.40 -14.04 -0.83
N GLY A 93 -7.99 -12.85 -0.82
CA GLY A 93 -8.19 -12.06 0.40
C GLY A 93 -8.35 -10.59 0.10
N VAL A 94 -8.02 -9.75 1.09
CA VAL A 94 -8.10 -8.29 0.99
C VAL A 94 -6.74 -7.69 1.29
N ILE A 95 -6.27 -6.83 0.38
CA ILE A 95 -5.14 -5.94 0.63
C ILE A 95 -5.70 -4.71 1.34
N GLU A 96 -5.13 -4.39 2.49
CA GLU A 96 -5.60 -3.30 3.33
C GLU A 96 -4.45 -2.36 3.74
N GLN A 97 -4.84 -1.13 4.08
CA GLN A 97 -3.99 -0.18 4.76
C GLN A 97 -4.37 -0.16 6.24
N THR A 98 -3.40 -0.48 7.09
CA THR A 98 -3.54 -0.27 8.54
C THR A 98 -2.94 1.08 8.92
N MET A 99 -3.64 1.79 9.81
CA MET A 99 -3.16 3.03 10.42
C MET A 99 -3.05 2.82 11.92
N ASN A 100 -1.87 3.04 12.46
CA ASN A 100 -1.61 2.95 13.90
C ASN A 100 -1.38 4.38 14.43
N GLY A 101 -2.46 4.99 14.95
CA GLY A 101 -2.49 6.37 15.43
C GLY A 101 -3.87 6.74 15.96
N ALA A 102 -3.97 7.83 16.72
CA ALA A 102 -5.28 8.36 17.10
C ALA A 102 -5.90 9.00 15.86
N ASP A 103 -6.89 8.35 15.25
CA ASP A 103 -7.67 8.82 14.08
C ASP A 103 -8.36 10.20 14.27
N ALA A 104 -8.15 10.86 15.42
CA ALA A 104 -8.70 12.16 15.72
C ALA A 104 -7.99 13.25 14.89
N GLY A 105 -8.54 13.54 13.70
CA GLY A 105 -8.22 14.73 12.92
C GLY A 105 -7.37 14.50 11.68
N THR A 106 -7.21 13.27 11.22
CA THR A 106 -6.51 12.96 9.97
C THR A 106 -7.39 13.30 8.78
N THR A 107 -7.20 14.50 8.25
CA THR A 107 -7.65 14.88 6.91
C THR A 107 -6.61 14.38 5.91
N GLY A 108 -7.00 13.76 4.80
CA GLY A 108 -6.06 13.27 3.78
C GLY A 108 -6.58 12.02 3.07
N GLU A 109 -6.27 11.89 1.78
CA GLU A 109 -6.64 10.71 0.97
C GLU A 109 -5.43 10.26 0.17
N ILE A 110 -5.02 9.01 0.37
CA ILE A 110 -3.99 8.35 -0.42
C ILE A 110 -4.71 7.44 -1.41
N THR A 111 -4.57 7.72 -2.70
CA THR A 111 -5.05 6.84 -3.76
C THR A 111 -3.97 5.80 -4.06
N TRP A 112 -4.33 4.52 -3.97
CA TRP A 112 -3.44 3.40 -4.23
C TRP A 112 -3.60 2.84 -5.63
N PHE A 113 -2.49 2.41 -6.22
CA PHE A 113 -2.40 1.85 -7.57
C PHE A 113 -1.64 0.54 -7.51
N ILE A 114 -2.13 -0.46 -8.24
CA ILE A 114 -1.53 -1.80 -8.28
C ILE A 114 -1.39 -2.28 -9.72
N THR A 115 -0.26 -2.93 -10.01
CA THR A 115 -0.08 -3.77 -11.20
C THR A 115 0.20 -5.19 -10.74
N PHE A 116 -0.45 -6.16 -11.37
CA PHE A 116 -0.34 -7.56 -11.01
C PHE A 116 -0.37 -8.45 -12.24
N ARG A 117 0.02 -9.70 -12.05
CA ARG A 117 -0.19 -10.79 -13.01
C ARG A 117 -0.93 -11.94 -12.30
N PRO A 118 -2.01 -12.46 -12.91
CA PRO A 118 -2.66 -13.68 -12.41
C PRO A 118 -1.69 -14.87 -12.42
N LEU A 119 -1.69 -15.65 -11.33
CA LEU A 119 -1.00 -16.95 -11.23
C LEU A 119 -1.97 -18.13 -11.34
N SER A 120 -3.27 -17.90 -11.14
CA SER A 120 -4.36 -18.85 -11.39
C SER A 120 -5.38 -18.28 -12.39
N SER A 121 -6.28 -19.13 -12.90
CA SER A 121 -7.31 -18.73 -13.89
C SER A 121 -8.36 -17.78 -13.33
N ASP A 122 -8.57 -17.80 -12.02
CA ASP A 122 -9.45 -16.92 -11.25
C ASP A 122 -8.67 -15.77 -10.58
N GLY A 123 -7.37 -15.65 -10.86
CA GLY A 123 -6.48 -14.60 -10.37
C GLY A 123 -6.92 -13.21 -10.84
N ALA A 124 -7.43 -12.37 -9.94
CA ALA A 124 -7.82 -10.99 -10.24
C ALA A 124 -7.66 -10.09 -9.02
N VAL A 125 -7.55 -8.78 -9.29
CA VAL A 125 -7.54 -7.73 -8.27
C VAL A 125 -8.58 -6.68 -8.66
N VAL A 126 -9.48 -6.35 -7.72
CA VAL A 126 -10.50 -5.31 -7.88
C VAL A 126 -10.40 -4.32 -6.73
N VAL A 127 -10.76 -3.06 -6.98
CA VAL A 127 -10.90 -2.05 -5.91
C VAL A 127 -12.00 -2.54 -4.94
N ALA A 128 -11.72 -2.46 -3.65
CA ALA A 128 -12.64 -2.89 -2.59
C ALA A 128 -13.74 -1.85 -2.32
#